data_AF-A0A1Q7S0I6-F1
#
_entry.id   AF-A0A1Q7S0I6-F1
#
_cell.length_a   1.000
_cell.length_b   1.000
_cell.length_c   1.000
_cell.angle_alpha   90.00
_cell.angle_beta   90.00
_cell.angle_gamma   90.00
#
_symmetry.space_group_name_H-M   'P 1'
#
loop_
_entity.id
_entity.type
_entity.pdbx_description
1 polymer ?
#
loop_
_entity_poly.entity_id
_entity_poly.type
_entity_poly.pdbx_seq_one_letter_code
_entity_poly.pdbx_strand_id
1 'polypeptide(L)'
;MESKAVEPQGERGATIAFTLSYRGRDPETVAKVTNTLAAWFVEENLKLRKRQAAGTAKFLRVELEEMKRKLVQEERRLSEFKERHLGELPEQMAVNLTTLGRLNAELRLNKENQTRILEWLEREKLAGQLALARQQFAEGNSVPPNVDSLVPDSDTEVITARLAQFRLARLKQELTDLRARFSEKYPDVIRVKAEIASLERQLAAAESNDGAAAKPDSPANPSRTQDGKVHSETEKELQTLREEEKTLRQALAKYDRRVDASPRLEQEYQELFGDYKTMKDLYNALLQRYQEALMAESIEQGRKGDQVRLLDPAILSTRPAAPNRLRLILIGLILSMGLAGGAVWLIEHRDTAFHTLTELRAFTKVPVLASIPRIATKTNTSRQRRQFWLGTAAALMGLAILVGTTHYVAQGNEQLVWMIEGKRS
;
A
#
# COMPACT_ATOMS: atom_id res chain seq x y z
N MET A 1 -11.82 18.85 -41.27
CA MET A 1 -11.32 19.49 -40.03
C MET A 1 -9.84 19.70 -40.24
N GLU A 2 -9.38 20.95 -40.32
CA GLU A 2 -7.96 21.25 -40.42
C GLU A 2 -7.54 21.81 -39.05
N SER A 3 -6.75 21.03 -38.30
CA SER A 3 -6.24 21.46 -36.99
C SER A 3 -4.98 22.30 -37.24
N LYS A 4 -5.10 23.62 -37.12
CA LYS A 4 -3.96 24.53 -37.20
C LYS A 4 -3.61 24.99 -35.79
N ALA A 5 -2.47 24.56 -35.26
CA ALA A 5 -1.94 25.09 -34.01
C ALA A 5 -1.68 26.59 -34.20
N VAL A 6 -2.32 27.42 -33.38
CA VAL A 6 -2.04 28.85 -33.32
C VAL A 6 -0.84 29.04 -32.40
N GLU A 7 0.21 29.68 -32.90
CA GLU A 7 1.45 29.94 -32.16
C GLU A 7 1.17 30.89 -30.99
N PRO A 8 1.48 30.54 -29.73
CA PRO A 8 1.17 31.37 -28.60
C PRO A 8 2.18 32.51 -28.46
N GLN A 9 1.72 33.76 -28.56
CA GLN A 9 2.44 34.89 -27.98
C GLN A 9 2.11 34.98 -26.48
N GLY A 10 2.98 34.43 -25.64
CA GLY A 10 2.96 34.59 -24.18
C GLY A 10 2.98 33.27 -23.40
N GLU A 11 3.65 33.28 -22.23
CA GLU A 11 3.93 32.13 -21.32
C GLU A 11 2.71 31.42 -20.70
N ARG A 12 1.53 31.45 -21.34
CA ARG A 12 0.35 30.70 -20.90
C ARG A 12 0.00 29.65 -21.96
N GLY A 13 -0.21 28.41 -21.50
CA GLY A 13 -0.27 27.19 -22.31
C GLY A 13 -0.97 27.32 -23.67
N ALA A 14 -0.46 26.58 -24.65
CA ALA A 14 -0.93 26.59 -26.03
C ALA A 14 -2.47 26.48 -26.11
N THR A 15 -3.13 27.55 -26.53
CA THR A 15 -4.57 27.54 -26.80
C THR A 15 -4.81 26.76 -28.09
N ILE A 16 -5.39 25.57 -27.95
CA ILE A 16 -5.71 24.72 -29.11
C ILE A 16 -6.96 25.31 -29.77
N ALA A 17 -6.78 25.92 -30.94
CA ALA A 17 -7.88 26.37 -31.79
C ALA A 17 -8.08 25.39 -32.96
N PHE A 18 -9.32 25.25 -33.41
CA PHE A 18 -9.66 24.52 -34.63
C PHE A 18 -10.62 25.35 -35.46
N THR A 19 -10.57 25.18 -36.78
CA THR A 19 -11.42 25.92 -37.70
C THR A 19 -12.56 25.06 -38.21
N LEU A 20 -13.78 25.57 -38.11
CA LEU A 20 -14.97 25.01 -38.72
C LEU A 20 -15.23 25.74 -40.04
N SER A 21 -15.40 24.98 -41.13
CA SER A 21 -15.73 25.56 -42.45
C SER A 21 -16.94 24.86 -43.04
N TYR A 22 -17.83 25.66 -43.64
CA TYR A 22 -18.99 25.20 -44.39
C TYR A 22 -19.01 25.94 -45.73
N ARG A 23 -19.35 25.23 -46.81
CA ARG A 23 -19.40 25.79 -48.16
C ARG A 23 -20.80 25.62 -48.73
N GLY A 24 -21.34 26.66 -49.35
CA GLY A 24 -22.67 26.69 -49.93
C GLY A 24 -22.84 27.85 -50.90
N ARG A 25 -23.99 27.92 -51.57
CA ARG A 25 -24.27 28.93 -52.61
C ARG A 25 -24.66 30.29 -52.04
N ASP A 26 -25.48 30.29 -51.00
CA ASP A 26 -26.01 31.50 -50.39
C ASP A 26 -25.12 31.96 -49.21
N PRO A 27 -24.52 33.16 -49.26
CA PRO A 27 -23.64 33.66 -48.21
C PRO A 27 -24.31 33.75 -46.83
N GLU A 28 -25.60 34.10 -46.80
CA GLU A 28 -26.36 34.23 -45.56
C GLU A 28 -26.58 32.86 -44.91
N THR A 29 -27.05 31.89 -45.69
CA THR A 29 -27.19 30.49 -45.23
C THR A 29 -25.86 29.92 -44.77
N VAL A 30 -24.75 30.17 -45.48
CA VAL A 30 -23.42 29.66 -45.11
C VAL A 30 -22.97 30.20 -43.76
N ALA A 31 -23.08 31.51 -43.54
CA ALA A 31 -22.71 32.13 -42.28
C ALA A 31 -23.60 31.62 -41.13
N LYS A 32 -24.92 31.54 -41.35
CA LYS A 32 -25.88 31.04 -40.36
C LYS A 32 -25.61 29.60 -39.96
N VAL A 33 -25.44 28.69 -40.93
CA VAL A 33 -25.14 27.28 -40.67
C VAL A 33 -23.83 27.12 -39.91
N THR A 34 -22.77 27.85 -40.30
CA THR A 34 -21.47 27.76 -39.63
C THR A 34 -21.55 28.21 -38.18
N ASN A 35 -22.22 29.34 -37.91
CA ASN A 35 -22.40 29.85 -36.55
C ASN A 35 -23.28 28.94 -35.70
N THR A 36 -24.38 28.41 -36.26
CA THR A 36 -25.25 27.46 -35.56
C THR A 36 -24.52 26.16 -35.23
N LEU A 37 -23.72 25.63 -36.16
CA LEU A 37 -22.93 24.42 -35.94
C LEU A 37 -21.85 24.65 -34.87
N ALA A 38 -21.19 25.81 -34.87
CA ALA A 38 -20.21 26.17 -33.84
C ALA A 38 -20.86 26.30 -32.45
N ALA A 39 -22.03 26.95 -32.35
CA ALA A 39 -22.78 27.07 -31.11
C ALA A 39 -23.24 25.70 -30.60
N TRP A 40 -23.75 24.84 -31.49
CA TRP A 40 -24.18 23.49 -31.13
C TRP A 40 -23.01 22.63 -30.65
N PHE A 41 -21.84 22.73 -31.29
CA PHE A 41 -20.64 22.03 -30.84
C PHE A 41 -20.23 22.43 -29.42
N VAL A 42 -20.22 23.74 -29.12
CA VAL A 42 -19.91 24.24 -27.77
C VAL A 42 -20.92 23.71 -26.75
N GLU A 43 -22.21 23.76 -27.07
CA GLU A 43 -23.27 23.28 -26.18
C GLU A 43 -23.17 21.76 -25.94
N GLU A 44 -22.94 20.97 -26.99
CA GLU A 44 -22.85 19.51 -26.89
C GLU A 44 -21.59 19.10 -26.13
N ASN A 45 -20.46 19.79 -26.33
CA ASN A 45 -19.24 19.55 -25.56
C ASN A 45 -19.48 19.80 -24.06
N LEU A 46 -20.15 20.89 -23.70
CA LEU A 46 -20.52 21.17 -22.31
C LEU A 46 -21.47 20.09 -21.74
N LYS A 47 -22.45 19.62 -22.51
CA LYS A 47 -23.35 18.54 -22.08
C LYS A 47 -22.58 17.23 -21.87
N LEU A 48 -21.67 16.89 -22.79
CA LEU A 48 -20.85 15.68 -22.71
C LEU A 48 -19.97 15.70 -21.47
N ARG A 49 -19.25 16.81 -21.21
CA ARG A 49 -18.38 16.94 -20.04
C ARG A 49 -19.16 16.86 -18.72
N LYS A 50 -20.32 17.53 -18.63
CA LYS A 50 -21.21 17.42 -17.47
C LYS A 50 -21.66 15.99 -17.23
N ARG A 51 -22.07 15.27 -18.29
CA ARG A 51 -22.47 13.86 -18.19
C ARG A 51 -21.31 12.95 -17.79
N GLN A 52 -20.10 13.19 -18.32
CA GLN A 52 -18.91 12.42 -17.96
C GLN A 52 -18.50 12.64 -16.50
N ALA A 53 -18.49 13.88 -16.03
CA ALA A 53 -18.16 14.20 -14.64
C ALA A 53 -19.18 13.58 -13.67
N ALA A 54 -20.48 13.77 -13.93
CA ALA A 54 -21.55 13.15 -13.13
C ALA A 54 -21.52 11.61 -13.18
N GLY A 55 -21.20 11.04 -14.35
CA GLY A 55 -21.04 9.60 -14.53
C GLY A 55 -19.89 9.03 -13.69
N THR A 56 -18.76 9.73 -13.65
CA THR A 56 -17.58 9.36 -12.86
C THR A 56 -17.88 9.42 -11.36
N ALA A 57 -18.49 10.51 -10.89
CA ALA A 57 -18.91 10.65 -9.50
C ALA A 57 -19.90 9.55 -9.09
N LYS A 58 -20.89 9.24 -9.96
CA LYS A 58 -21.84 8.15 -9.73
C LYS A 58 -21.17 6.78 -9.65
N PHE A 59 -20.22 6.49 -10.54
CA PHE A 59 -19.47 5.24 -10.54
C PHE A 59 -18.69 5.08 -9.23
N LEU A 60 -17.91 6.09 -8.85
CA LEU A 60 -17.13 6.08 -7.61
C LEU A 60 -18.01 5.95 -6.37
N ARG A 61 -19.19 6.57 -6.37
CA ARG A 61 -20.16 6.41 -5.27
C ARG A 61 -20.63 4.95 -5.12
N VAL A 62 -20.93 4.27 -6.22
CA VAL A 62 -21.37 2.86 -6.18
C VAL A 62 -20.23 1.98 -5.68
N GLU A 63 -19.03 2.16 -6.20
CA GLU A 63 -17.84 1.43 -5.77
C GLU A 63 -17.54 1.66 -4.28
N LEU A 64 -17.73 2.89 -3.80
CA LEU A 64 -17.50 3.25 -2.39
C LEU A 64 -18.50 2.57 -1.46
N GLU A 65 -19.77 2.50 -1.85
CA GLU A 65 -20.77 1.76 -1.08
C GLU A 65 -20.50 0.25 -1.07
N GLU A 66 -20.04 -0.31 -2.18
CA GLU A 66 -19.62 -1.72 -2.23
C GLU A 66 -18.39 -1.96 -1.34
N MET A 67 -17.37 -1.11 -1.44
CA MET A 67 -16.17 -1.23 -0.62
C MET A 67 -16.46 -1.04 0.86
N LYS A 68 -17.38 -0.14 1.23
CA LYS A 68 -17.86 0.03 2.60
C LYS A 68 -18.49 -1.25 3.14
N ARG A 69 -19.31 -1.94 2.33
CA ARG A 69 -19.90 -3.23 2.75
C ARG A 69 -18.83 -4.29 2.99
N LYS A 70 -17.82 -4.38 2.11
CA LYS A 70 -16.67 -5.29 2.28
C LYS A 70 -15.87 -4.96 3.54
N LEU A 71 -15.59 -3.68 3.77
CA LEU A 71 -14.89 -3.20 4.96
C LEU A 71 -15.64 -3.57 6.25
N VAL A 72 -16.96 -3.35 6.30
CA VAL A 72 -17.78 -3.73 7.47
C VAL A 72 -17.77 -5.25 7.69
N GLN A 73 -17.73 -6.04 6.62
CA GLN A 73 -17.62 -7.49 6.73
C GLN A 73 -16.28 -7.93 7.33
N GLU A 74 -15.16 -7.36 6.87
CA GLU A 74 -13.84 -7.65 7.44
C GLU A 74 -13.68 -7.14 8.87
N GLU A 75 -14.21 -5.94 9.17
CA GLU A 75 -14.23 -5.41 10.53
C GLU A 75 -15.02 -6.31 11.48
N ARG A 76 -16.14 -6.87 11.02
CA ARG A 76 -16.91 -7.85 11.79
C ARG A 76 -16.12 -9.14 12.01
N ARG A 77 -15.42 -9.67 11.01
CA ARG A 77 -14.57 -10.87 11.18
C ARG A 77 -13.46 -10.62 12.18
N LEU A 78 -12.79 -9.47 12.10
CA LEU A 78 -11.75 -9.08 13.04
C LEU A 78 -12.32 -8.93 14.46
N SER A 79 -13.52 -8.34 14.61
CA SER A 79 -14.19 -8.23 15.91
C SER A 79 -14.55 -9.60 16.47
N GLU A 80 -15.15 -10.49 15.67
CA GLU A 80 -15.50 -11.85 16.08
C GLU A 80 -14.26 -12.66 16.48
N PHE A 81 -13.13 -12.47 15.77
CA PHE A 81 -11.84 -13.05 16.15
C PHE A 81 -11.35 -12.50 17.51
N LYS A 82 -11.39 -11.18 17.71
CA LYS A 82 -11.02 -10.54 18.99
C LYS A 82 -11.88 -11.02 20.17
N GLU A 83 -13.18 -11.20 19.95
CA GLU A 83 -14.12 -11.67 20.97
C GLU A 83 -13.88 -13.14 21.35
N ARG A 84 -13.56 -14.01 20.38
CA ARG A 84 -13.27 -15.43 20.64
C ARG A 84 -11.95 -15.65 21.36
N HIS A 85 -10.97 -14.77 21.16
CA HIS A 85 -9.61 -14.89 21.69
C HIS A 85 -9.28 -13.86 22.78
N LEU A 86 -10.29 -13.45 23.56
CA LEU A 86 -10.11 -12.50 24.67
C LEU A 86 -9.06 -13.00 25.70
N GLY A 87 -8.01 -12.21 25.90
CA GLY A 87 -6.89 -12.53 26.79
C GLY A 87 -5.75 -13.29 26.12
N GLU A 88 -5.88 -13.64 24.85
CA GLU A 88 -4.87 -14.35 24.03
C GLU A 88 -4.33 -13.47 22.89
N LEU A 89 -4.82 -12.23 22.80
CA LEU A 89 -4.47 -11.30 21.73
C LEU A 89 -2.99 -10.88 21.80
N PRO A 90 -2.37 -10.63 20.63
CA PRO A 90 -1.04 -10.01 20.50
C PRO A 90 -0.82 -8.80 21.40
N GLU A 91 -1.78 -7.88 21.39
CA GLU A 91 -1.75 -6.63 22.16
C GLU A 91 -1.73 -6.88 23.68
N GLN A 92 -2.20 -8.04 24.13
CA GLN A 92 -2.27 -8.44 25.54
C GLN A 92 -1.10 -9.34 25.95
N MET A 93 -0.26 -9.77 25.02
CA MET A 93 0.88 -10.67 25.28
C MET A 93 1.85 -10.09 26.31
N ALA A 94 2.19 -8.80 26.19
CA ALA A 94 3.04 -8.12 27.16
C ALA A 94 2.45 -8.13 28.59
N VAL A 95 1.13 -7.97 28.70
CA VAL A 95 0.41 -8.01 29.99
C VAL A 95 0.36 -9.45 30.54
N ASN A 96 0.19 -10.44 29.67
CA ASN A 96 0.23 -11.85 30.06
C ASN A 96 1.62 -12.26 30.60
N LEU A 97 2.70 -11.87 29.91
CA LEU A 97 4.07 -12.17 30.33
C LEU A 97 4.44 -11.51 31.66
N THR A 98 4.05 -10.25 31.86
CA THR A 98 4.26 -9.56 33.14
C THR A 98 3.44 -10.19 34.27
N THR A 99 2.21 -10.61 33.99
CA THR A 99 1.36 -11.33 34.96
C THR A 99 1.94 -12.69 35.32
N LEU A 100 2.46 -13.45 34.35
CA LEU A 100 3.19 -14.71 34.59
C LEU A 100 4.41 -14.50 35.48
N GLY A 101 5.21 -13.46 35.21
CA GLY A 101 6.36 -13.11 36.04
C GLY A 101 5.97 -12.83 37.50
N ARG A 102 4.88 -12.09 37.71
CA ARG A 102 4.34 -11.80 39.04
C ARG A 102 3.84 -13.07 39.74
N LEU A 103 3.04 -13.90 39.06
CA LEU A 103 2.52 -15.16 39.61
C LEU A 103 3.64 -16.14 39.96
N ASN A 104 4.70 -16.21 39.14
CA ASN A 104 5.87 -17.04 39.44
C ASN A 104 6.64 -16.54 40.67
N ALA A 105 6.76 -15.22 40.84
CA ALA A 105 7.38 -14.64 42.03
C ALA A 105 6.55 -14.93 43.28
N GLU A 106 5.23 -14.80 43.20
CA GLU A 106 4.29 -15.09 44.28
C GLU A 106 4.30 -16.58 44.67
N LEU A 107 4.31 -17.48 43.68
CA LEU A 107 4.45 -18.92 43.90
C LEU A 107 5.77 -19.27 44.60
N ARG A 108 6.87 -18.61 44.22
CA ARG A 108 8.18 -18.82 44.85
C ARG A 108 8.16 -18.39 46.31
N LEU A 109 7.57 -17.23 46.62
CA LEU A 109 7.43 -16.74 47.99
C LEU A 109 6.53 -17.65 48.83
N ASN A 110 5.39 -18.10 48.28
CA ASN A 110 4.49 -19.03 48.96
C ASN A 110 5.22 -20.35 49.30
N LYS A 111 5.96 -20.92 48.35
CA LYS A 111 6.80 -22.13 48.60
C LYS A 111 7.88 -21.91 49.65
N GLU A 112 8.51 -20.74 49.66
CA GLU A 112 9.51 -20.40 50.67
C GLU A 112 8.88 -20.33 52.07
N ASN A 113 7.70 -19.71 52.19
CA ASN A 113 6.95 -19.66 53.46
C ASN A 113 6.53 -21.06 53.93
N GLN A 114 6.04 -21.92 53.03
CA GLN A 114 5.74 -23.31 53.37
C GLN A 114 6.99 -24.04 53.90
N THR A 115 8.14 -23.85 53.25
CA THR A 115 9.40 -24.48 53.65
C THR A 115 9.83 -24.03 55.04
N ARG A 116 9.73 -22.73 55.34
CA ARG A 116 10.02 -22.16 56.66
C ARG A 116 9.13 -22.75 57.75
N ILE A 117 7.84 -22.91 57.48
CA ILE A 117 6.88 -23.52 58.42
C ILE A 117 7.21 -24.99 58.65
N LEU A 118 7.55 -25.74 57.59
CA LEU A 118 7.93 -27.14 57.70
C LEU A 118 9.21 -27.32 58.52
N GLU A 119 10.23 -26.50 58.28
CA GLU A 119 11.47 -26.48 59.07
C GLU A 119 11.20 -26.14 60.54
N TRP A 120 10.29 -25.19 60.81
CA TRP A 120 9.88 -24.85 62.17
C TRP A 120 9.21 -26.04 62.87
N LEU A 121 8.24 -26.69 62.23
CA LEU A 121 7.54 -27.87 62.76
C LEU A 121 8.51 -29.04 63.04
N GLU A 122 9.51 -29.24 62.20
CA GLU A 122 10.52 -30.29 62.39
C GLU A 122 11.43 -30.00 63.59
N ARG A 123 11.88 -28.75 63.74
CA ARG A 123 12.66 -28.32 64.92
C ARG A 123 11.89 -28.49 66.22
N GLU A 124 10.60 -28.13 66.22
CA GLU A 124 9.70 -28.26 67.38
C GLU A 124 9.53 -29.73 67.79
N LYS A 125 9.28 -30.63 66.81
CA LYS A 125 9.20 -32.08 67.06
C LYS A 125 10.48 -32.64 67.67
N LEU A 126 11.65 -32.23 67.15
CA LEU A 126 12.94 -32.63 67.69
C LEU A 126 13.14 -32.13 69.13
N ALA A 127 12.76 -30.88 69.41
CA ALA A 127 12.82 -30.32 70.77
C ALA A 127 11.91 -31.10 71.74
N GLY A 128 10.68 -31.42 71.34
CA GLY A 128 9.76 -32.24 72.12
C GLY A 128 10.28 -33.64 72.41
N GLN A 129 10.87 -34.32 71.41
CA GLN A 129 11.50 -35.63 71.60
C GLN A 129 12.67 -35.57 72.61
N LEU A 130 13.49 -34.52 72.53
CA LEU A 130 14.60 -34.31 73.48
C LEU A 130 14.08 -34.03 74.90
N ALA A 131 12.98 -33.29 75.04
CA ALA A 131 12.35 -33.02 76.32
C ALA A 131 11.76 -34.30 76.96
N LEU A 132 11.07 -35.13 76.17
CA LEU A 132 10.56 -36.42 76.62
C LEU A 132 11.69 -37.38 77.03
N ALA A 133 12.76 -37.45 76.23
CA ALA A 133 13.94 -38.22 76.58
C ALA A 133 14.51 -37.77 77.93
N ARG A 134 14.70 -36.46 78.14
CA ARG A 134 15.14 -35.90 79.43
C ARG A 134 14.22 -36.28 80.59
N GLN A 135 12.90 -36.24 80.39
CA GLN A 135 11.95 -36.62 81.44
C GLN A 135 12.02 -38.11 81.79
N GLN A 136 12.18 -38.99 80.80
CA GLN A 136 12.40 -40.42 81.03
C GLN A 136 13.71 -40.69 81.80
N PHE A 137 14.76 -39.92 81.52
CA PHE A 137 16.01 -39.98 82.30
C PHE A 137 15.85 -39.39 83.72
N ALA A 138 14.89 -38.48 83.95
CA ALA A 138 14.59 -37.93 85.27
C ALA A 138 13.69 -38.84 86.13
N GLU A 139 12.74 -39.56 85.51
CA GLU A 139 11.87 -40.54 86.20
C GLU A 139 12.60 -41.86 86.51
N GLY A 140 13.75 -42.11 85.86
CA GLY A 140 14.60 -43.29 86.08
C GLY A 140 15.49 -43.27 87.33
N ASN A 141 15.41 -42.24 88.20
CA ASN A 141 16.24 -42.14 89.39
C ASN A 141 15.42 -41.86 90.66
N SER A 142 14.72 -42.89 91.15
CA SER A 142 14.20 -42.92 92.51
C SER A 142 15.33 -43.29 93.48
N VAL A 143 15.85 -42.31 94.22
CA VAL A 143 16.75 -42.54 95.36
C VAL A 143 15.93 -42.50 96.67
N PRO A 144 16.01 -43.53 97.55
CA PRO A 144 15.39 -43.50 98.89
C PRO A 144 16.15 -42.58 99.87
N PRO A 145 15.56 -42.21 101.03
CA PRO A 145 16.07 -41.14 101.88
C PRO A 145 17.24 -41.57 102.78
N ASN A 146 18.03 -40.57 103.17
CA ASN A 146 19.17 -40.53 104.10
C ASN A 146 20.50 -40.98 103.45
N VAL A 147 21.59 -40.20 103.48
CA VAL A 147 22.23 -39.61 104.67
C VAL A 147 22.99 -38.32 104.29
N ASP A 148 23.08 -37.38 105.22
CA ASP A 148 23.93 -36.18 105.22
C ASP A 148 25.35 -36.43 104.67
N SER A 149 25.77 -35.63 103.69
CA SER A 149 27.10 -34.99 103.65
C SER A 149 27.18 -33.96 102.52
N LEU A 150 27.65 -32.78 102.91
CA LEU A 150 28.03 -31.60 102.13
C LEU A 150 28.68 -31.92 100.77
N VAL A 151 28.15 -31.38 99.67
CA VAL A 151 28.84 -30.66 98.55
C VAL A 151 27.74 -30.07 97.62
N PRO A 152 27.73 -28.76 97.30
CA PRO A 152 26.79 -28.16 96.34
C PRO A 152 27.36 -28.07 94.90
N ASP A 153 26.47 -28.16 93.90
CA ASP A 153 26.61 -27.67 92.51
C ASP A 153 27.65 -28.30 91.55
N SER A 154 27.61 -29.62 91.29
CA SER A 154 28.35 -30.23 90.13
C SER A 154 27.49 -31.00 89.11
N ASP A 155 26.19 -31.17 89.35
CA ASP A 155 25.36 -32.03 88.50
C ASP A 155 24.93 -31.37 87.17
N THR A 156 24.80 -30.05 87.10
CA THR A 156 24.39 -29.34 85.88
C THR A 156 25.47 -29.35 84.79
N GLU A 157 26.75 -29.23 85.16
CA GLU A 157 27.87 -29.16 84.22
C GLU A 157 28.22 -30.54 83.63
N VAL A 158 28.10 -31.59 84.44
CA VAL A 158 28.23 -32.99 83.98
C VAL A 158 27.08 -33.36 83.04
N ILE A 159 25.85 -32.90 83.30
CA ILE A 159 24.70 -33.14 82.43
C ILE A 159 24.81 -32.37 81.10
N THR A 160 25.25 -31.12 81.10
CA THR A 160 25.44 -30.34 79.85
C THR A 160 26.59 -30.89 79.00
N ALA A 161 27.71 -31.29 79.61
CA ALA A 161 28.82 -31.94 78.93
C ALA A 161 28.38 -33.26 78.28
N ARG A 162 27.63 -34.10 79.00
CA ARG A 162 27.12 -35.38 78.47
C ARG A 162 26.10 -35.20 77.35
N LEU A 163 25.27 -34.15 77.43
CA LEU A 163 24.33 -33.79 76.37
C LEU A 163 25.03 -33.23 75.12
N ALA A 164 26.08 -32.43 75.31
CA ALA A 164 26.94 -31.96 74.21
C ALA A 164 27.68 -33.10 73.53
N GLN A 165 28.16 -34.11 74.28
CA GLN A 165 28.74 -35.34 73.73
C GLN A 165 27.72 -36.15 72.91
N PHE A 166 26.48 -36.27 73.38
CA PHE A 166 25.41 -36.94 72.64
C PHE A 166 25.08 -36.20 71.32
N ARG A 167 25.00 -34.87 71.35
CA ARG A 167 24.78 -34.03 70.16
C ARG A 167 25.93 -34.15 69.16
N LEU A 168 27.17 -34.21 69.64
CA LEU A 168 28.35 -34.42 68.81
C LEU A 168 28.29 -35.76 68.06
N ALA A 169 27.93 -36.84 68.76
CA ALA A 169 27.80 -38.17 68.14
C ALA A 169 26.75 -38.17 67.02
N ARG A 170 25.61 -37.50 67.22
CA ARG A 170 24.56 -37.37 66.21
C ARG A 170 25.00 -36.55 65.00
N LEU A 171 25.65 -35.41 65.21
CA LEU A 171 26.15 -34.57 64.11
C LEU A 171 27.22 -35.30 63.28
N LYS A 172 28.08 -36.11 63.94
CA LYS A 172 29.02 -36.99 63.23
C LYS A 172 28.29 -38.00 62.35
N GLN A 173 27.18 -38.57 62.83
CA GLN A 173 26.37 -39.50 62.08
C GLN A 173 25.66 -38.84 60.89
N GLU A 174 25.07 -37.64 61.09
CA GLU A 174 24.45 -36.84 60.04
C GLU A 174 25.46 -36.46 58.94
N LEU A 175 26.69 -36.12 59.33
CA LEU A 175 27.78 -35.84 58.40
C LEU A 175 28.18 -37.07 57.56
N THR A 176 28.16 -38.27 58.13
CA THR A 176 28.35 -39.52 57.35
C THR A 176 27.23 -39.73 56.33
N ASP A 177 25.98 -39.48 56.70
CA ASP A 177 24.84 -39.62 55.79
C ASP A 177 24.84 -38.57 54.67
N LEU A 178 25.19 -37.32 55.00
CA LEU A 178 25.40 -36.24 54.03
C LEU A 178 26.56 -36.55 53.10
N ARG A 179 27.68 -37.08 53.59
CA ARG A 179 28.83 -37.49 52.76
C ARG A 179 28.55 -38.68 51.86
N ALA A 180 27.57 -39.52 52.20
CA ALA A 180 27.12 -40.60 51.31
C ALA A 180 26.35 -40.08 50.09
N ARG A 181 25.81 -38.85 50.13
CA ARG A 181 24.93 -38.27 49.09
C ARG A 181 25.48 -37.01 48.44
N PHE A 182 26.36 -36.28 49.11
CA PHE A 182 26.86 -34.97 48.69
C PHE A 182 28.38 -34.90 48.81
N SER A 183 29.01 -34.10 47.93
CA SER A 183 30.46 -33.87 47.96
C SER A 183 30.88 -32.94 49.12
N GLU A 184 32.16 -32.95 49.49
CA GLU A 184 32.70 -32.12 50.58
C GLU A 184 32.50 -30.60 50.41
N LYS A 185 32.19 -30.13 49.19
CA LYS A 185 31.98 -28.70 48.89
C LYS A 185 30.52 -28.26 49.01
N TYR A 186 29.60 -29.16 49.34
CA TYR A 186 28.18 -28.84 49.46
C TYR A 186 27.91 -28.00 50.72
N PRO A 187 27.08 -26.93 50.68
CA PRO A 187 26.89 -26.01 51.79
C PRO A 187 26.51 -26.68 53.12
N ASP A 188 25.67 -27.70 53.07
CA ASP A 188 25.22 -28.42 54.28
C ASP A 188 26.33 -29.25 54.93
N VAL A 189 27.23 -29.83 54.13
CA VAL A 189 28.40 -30.58 54.63
C VAL A 189 29.37 -29.62 55.33
N ILE A 190 29.58 -28.43 54.75
CA ILE A 190 30.43 -27.39 55.34
C ILE A 190 29.84 -26.89 56.66
N ARG A 191 28.52 -26.64 56.70
CA ARG A 191 27.80 -26.19 57.89
C ARG A 191 27.91 -27.21 59.03
N VAL A 192 27.59 -28.48 58.76
CA VAL A 192 27.64 -29.55 59.79
C VAL A 192 29.08 -29.76 60.28
N LYS A 193 30.08 -29.71 59.39
CA LYS A 193 31.49 -29.81 59.78
C LYS A 193 31.94 -28.65 60.67
N ALA A 194 31.49 -27.43 60.39
CA ALA A 194 31.76 -26.26 61.23
C ALA A 194 31.08 -26.37 62.60
N GLU A 195 29.84 -26.88 62.65
CA GLU A 195 29.09 -27.08 63.88
C GLU A 195 29.74 -28.13 64.79
N ILE A 196 30.19 -29.26 64.23
CA ILE A 196 30.99 -30.28 64.93
C ILE A 196 32.27 -29.67 65.50
N ALA A 197 33.03 -28.93 64.69
CA ALA A 197 34.28 -28.30 65.13
C ALA A 197 34.06 -27.29 66.27
N SER A 198 32.92 -26.59 66.27
CA SER A 198 32.56 -25.66 67.35
C SER A 198 32.18 -26.39 68.65
N LEU A 199 31.47 -27.51 68.55
CA LEU A 199 31.05 -28.33 69.68
C LEU A 199 32.23 -29.10 70.31
N GLU A 200 33.16 -29.61 69.50
CA GLU A 200 34.39 -30.24 70.00
C GLU A 200 35.24 -29.24 70.77
N ARG A 201 35.32 -27.98 70.33
CA ARG A 201 36.02 -26.91 71.07
C ARG A 201 35.34 -26.57 72.39
N GLN A 202 34.00 -26.54 72.42
CA GLN A 202 33.24 -26.26 73.65
C GLN A 202 33.41 -27.39 74.68
N LEU A 203 33.41 -28.65 74.23
CA LEU A 203 33.67 -29.81 75.09
C LEU A 203 35.10 -29.82 75.63
N ALA A 204 36.09 -29.52 74.78
CA ALA A 204 37.48 -29.41 75.21
C ALA A 204 37.72 -28.24 76.18
N ALA A 205 36.99 -27.13 76.03
CA ALA A 205 37.06 -25.98 76.93
C ALA A 205 36.40 -26.26 78.29
N ALA A 206 35.31 -27.05 78.30
CA ALA A 206 34.60 -27.47 79.52
C ALA A 206 35.41 -28.44 80.39
N GLU A 207 36.32 -29.22 79.80
CA GLU A 207 37.25 -30.08 80.56
C GLU A 207 38.42 -29.30 81.21
N SER A 208 38.57 -28.00 80.95
CA SER A 208 39.77 -27.22 81.30
C SER A 208 39.56 -26.02 82.26
N ASN A 209 38.33 -25.73 82.69
CA ASN A 209 38.05 -24.55 83.52
C ASN A 209 37.28 -24.89 84.80
N ASP A 210 38.01 -25.10 85.89
CA ASP A 210 37.51 -24.88 87.25
C ASP A 210 37.36 -23.37 87.50
N GLY A 211 36.11 -22.92 87.69
CA GLY A 211 35.79 -21.69 88.41
C GLY A 211 35.75 -20.40 87.59
N ALA A 212 34.54 -19.97 87.20
CA ALA A 212 34.15 -18.56 87.21
C ALA A 212 32.62 -18.43 87.06
N ALA A 213 31.96 -18.08 88.15
CA ALA A 213 30.54 -17.78 88.20
C ALA A 213 30.20 -16.47 87.48
N ALA A 214 29.18 -16.50 86.63
CA ALA A 214 28.40 -15.33 86.25
C ALA A 214 26.93 -15.73 86.07
N LYS A 215 26.10 -15.35 87.05
CA LYS A 215 24.63 -15.34 86.90
C LYS A 215 24.26 -14.22 85.92
N PRO A 216 23.24 -14.43 85.07
CA PRO A 216 22.01 -13.69 85.31
C PRO A 216 20.77 -14.58 85.25
N ASP A 217 19.80 -14.18 86.05
CA ASP A 217 18.49 -14.77 86.24
C ASP A 217 17.72 -15.00 84.94
N SER A 218 17.02 -16.12 84.83
CA SER A 218 15.82 -16.23 84.02
C SER A 218 14.76 -17.01 84.79
N PRO A 219 13.54 -16.45 84.89
CA PRO A 219 12.49 -17.00 85.73
C PRO A 219 11.95 -18.30 85.12
N ALA A 220 11.48 -19.17 86.00
CA ALA A 220 10.66 -20.33 85.67
C ALA A 220 9.55 -19.92 84.69
N ASN A 221 9.53 -20.53 83.50
CA ASN A 221 8.48 -20.33 82.52
C ASN A 221 7.40 -21.41 82.71
N PRO A 222 6.17 -21.08 83.14
CA PRO A 222 5.08 -22.01 83.19
C PRO A 222 4.40 -22.04 81.81
N SER A 223 4.91 -22.87 80.88
CA SER A 223 4.28 -23.06 79.57
C SER A 223 4.11 -24.54 79.29
N ARG A 224 3.08 -25.16 79.88
CA ARG A 224 2.67 -26.55 79.58
C ARG A 224 1.28 -26.64 78.92
N THR A 225 0.71 -25.52 78.50
CA THR A 225 -0.65 -25.48 77.91
C THR A 225 -0.78 -24.61 76.65
N GLN A 226 0.31 -24.03 76.14
CA GLN A 226 0.28 -23.22 74.91
C GLN A 226 0.70 -23.99 73.64
N ASP A 227 1.52 -25.04 73.76
CA ASP A 227 2.11 -25.75 72.60
C ASP A 227 1.06 -26.37 71.67
N GLY A 228 -0.01 -26.96 72.22
CA GLY A 228 -1.07 -27.58 71.40
C GLY A 228 -1.89 -26.60 70.55
N LYS A 229 -2.05 -25.35 71.00
CA LYS A 229 -2.77 -24.32 70.23
C LYS A 229 -1.90 -23.78 69.10
N VAL A 230 -0.63 -23.48 69.39
CA VAL A 230 0.33 -22.97 68.39
C VAL A 230 0.48 -23.98 67.24
N HIS A 231 0.64 -25.27 67.53
CA HIS A 231 0.69 -26.31 66.50
C HIS A 231 -0.53 -26.33 65.58
N SER A 232 -1.74 -26.26 66.15
CA SER A 232 -2.97 -26.29 65.37
C SER A 232 -3.15 -25.04 64.49
N GLU A 233 -2.57 -23.91 64.89
CA GLU A 233 -2.59 -22.67 64.13
C GLU A 233 -1.58 -22.71 62.97
N THR A 234 -0.36 -23.21 63.22
CA THR A 234 0.66 -23.36 62.16
C THR A 234 0.30 -24.42 61.13
N GLU A 235 -0.36 -25.52 61.54
CA GLU A 235 -0.87 -26.53 60.61
C GLU A 235 -1.97 -25.96 59.70
N LYS A 236 -2.85 -25.10 60.24
CA LYS A 236 -3.84 -24.39 59.45
C LYS A 236 -3.19 -23.41 58.47
N GLU A 237 -2.18 -22.67 58.90
CA GLU A 237 -1.43 -21.75 58.03
C GLU A 237 -0.72 -22.51 56.88
N LEU A 238 -0.17 -23.68 57.16
CA LEU A 238 0.40 -24.54 56.12
C LEU A 238 -0.66 -25.02 55.13
N GLN A 239 -1.86 -25.34 55.62
CA GLN A 239 -2.97 -25.73 54.76
C GLN A 239 -3.42 -24.57 53.86
N THR A 240 -3.56 -23.36 54.40
CA THR A 240 -3.94 -22.17 53.60
C THR A 240 -2.89 -21.88 52.53
N LEU A 241 -1.59 -21.96 52.86
CA LEU A 241 -0.52 -21.78 51.88
C LEU A 241 -0.55 -22.84 50.77
N ARG A 242 -0.89 -24.10 51.08
CA ARG A 242 -1.04 -25.17 50.07
C ARG A 242 -2.25 -24.94 49.17
N GLU A 243 -3.34 -24.43 49.73
CA GLU A 243 -4.52 -24.05 48.95
C GLU A 243 -4.20 -22.89 48.01
N GLU A 244 -3.51 -21.85 48.50
CA GLU A 244 -2.97 -20.75 47.68
C GLU A 244 -1.99 -21.24 46.61
N GLU A 245 -1.10 -22.19 46.92
CA GLU A 245 -0.19 -22.75 45.93
C GLU A 245 -0.96 -23.42 44.78
N LYS A 246 -2.04 -24.14 45.11
CA LYS A 246 -2.90 -24.77 44.11
C LYS A 246 -3.58 -23.72 43.23
N THR A 247 -4.10 -22.64 43.79
CA THR A 247 -4.73 -21.57 43.01
C THR A 247 -3.71 -20.83 42.14
N LEU A 248 -2.52 -20.55 42.66
CA LEU A 248 -1.41 -19.94 41.90
C LEU A 248 -0.96 -20.82 40.74
N ARG A 249 -0.81 -22.14 40.95
CA ARG A 249 -0.49 -23.09 39.88
C ARG A 249 -1.57 -23.16 38.81
N GLN A 250 -2.85 -23.12 39.20
CA GLN A 250 -3.96 -23.08 38.25
C GLN A 250 -3.96 -21.78 37.44
N ALA A 251 -3.68 -20.64 38.08
CA ALA A 251 -3.55 -19.36 37.40
C ALA A 251 -2.38 -19.37 36.42
N LEU A 252 -1.19 -19.84 36.82
CA LEU A 252 -0.02 -20.00 35.95
C LEU A 252 -0.35 -20.85 34.73
N ALA A 253 -0.93 -22.05 34.91
CA ALA A 253 -1.29 -22.92 33.80
C ALA A 253 -2.29 -22.28 32.83
N LYS A 254 -3.18 -21.39 33.30
CA LYS A 254 -4.10 -20.63 32.44
C LYS A 254 -3.34 -19.60 31.60
N TYR A 255 -2.39 -18.87 32.18
CA TYR A 255 -1.62 -17.88 31.45
C TYR A 255 -0.54 -18.49 30.54
N ASP A 256 0.07 -19.61 30.92
CA ASP A 256 1.01 -20.36 30.07
C ASP A 256 0.31 -20.81 28.79
N ARG A 257 -0.90 -21.38 28.88
CA ARG A 257 -1.69 -21.76 27.69
C ARG A 257 -1.96 -20.58 26.75
N ARG A 258 -2.21 -19.39 27.30
CA ARG A 258 -2.45 -18.17 26.51
C ARG A 258 -1.19 -17.73 25.76
N VAL A 259 -0.04 -17.84 26.41
CA VAL A 259 1.27 -17.51 25.83
C VAL A 259 1.67 -18.55 24.78
N ASP A 260 1.44 -19.84 25.03
CA ASP A 260 1.77 -20.93 24.11
C ASP A 260 0.91 -20.92 22.83
N ALA A 261 -0.36 -20.55 22.94
CA ALA A 261 -1.26 -20.40 21.79
C ALA A 261 -0.98 -19.14 20.95
N SER A 262 -0.27 -18.16 21.53
CA SER A 262 -0.08 -16.82 20.96
C SER A 262 0.55 -16.81 19.56
N PRO A 263 1.61 -17.57 19.22
CA PRO A 263 2.26 -17.44 17.91
C PRO A 263 1.36 -17.75 16.71
N ARG A 264 0.43 -18.71 16.84
CA ARG A 264 -0.52 -19.04 15.77
C ARG A 264 -1.63 -18.00 15.66
N LEU A 265 -2.14 -17.56 16.81
CA LEU A 265 -3.15 -16.51 16.88
C LEU A 265 -2.62 -15.15 16.41
N GLU A 266 -1.34 -14.88 16.62
CA GLU A 266 -0.64 -13.72 16.08
C GLU A 266 -0.65 -13.74 14.56
N GLN A 267 -0.29 -14.87 13.93
CA GLN A 267 -0.28 -14.97 12.46
C GLN A 267 -1.66 -14.71 11.88
N GLU A 268 -2.69 -15.37 12.43
CA GLU A 268 -4.07 -15.18 12.00
C GLU A 268 -4.57 -13.75 12.25
N TYR A 269 -4.23 -13.16 13.42
CA TYR A 269 -4.54 -11.77 13.71
C TYR A 269 -3.90 -10.80 12.72
N GLN A 270 -2.62 -10.99 12.40
CA GLN A 270 -1.88 -10.11 11.48
C GLN A 270 -2.43 -10.21 10.06
N GLU A 271 -2.88 -11.39 9.63
CA GLU A 271 -3.56 -11.58 8.35
C GLU A 271 -4.89 -10.80 8.33
N LEU A 272 -5.79 -11.05 9.30
CA LEU A 272 -7.07 -10.36 9.38
C LEU A 272 -6.92 -8.83 9.56
N PHE A 273 -5.97 -8.40 10.37
CA PHE A 273 -5.68 -6.98 10.60
C PHE A 273 -5.07 -6.32 9.35
N GLY A 274 -4.19 -7.03 8.65
CA GLY A 274 -3.61 -6.60 7.38
C GLY A 274 -4.68 -6.41 6.30
N ASP A 275 -5.62 -7.36 6.18
CA ASP A 275 -6.74 -7.27 5.25
C ASP A 275 -7.69 -6.12 5.61
N TYR A 276 -8.08 -5.99 6.88
CA TYR A 276 -8.87 -4.86 7.37
C TYR A 276 -8.20 -3.52 7.05
N LYS A 277 -6.90 -3.40 7.33
CA LYS A 277 -6.12 -2.19 7.07
C LYS A 277 -6.07 -1.86 5.58
N THR A 278 -5.79 -2.85 4.74
CA THR A 278 -5.75 -2.68 3.29
C THR A 278 -7.09 -2.21 2.74
N MET A 279 -8.20 -2.83 3.17
CA MET A 279 -9.55 -2.43 2.77
C MET A 279 -9.90 -1.03 3.25
N LYS A 280 -9.50 -0.66 4.45
CA LYS A 280 -9.69 0.68 5.00
C LYS A 280 -8.92 1.74 4.23
N ASP A 281 -7.67 1.45 3.87
CA ASP A 281 -6.82 2.35 3.09
C ASP A 281 -7.37 2.53 1.67
N LEU A 282 -7.82 1.44 1.02
CA LEU A 282 -8.49 1.51 -0.27
C LEU A 282 -9.81 2.29 -0.21
N TYR A 283 -10.62 2.08 0.83
CA TYR A 283 -11.84 2.85 1.05
C TYR A 283 -11.55 4.35 1.18
N ASN A 284 -10.53 4.72 1.97
CA ASN A 284 -10.13 6.12 2.13
C ASN A 284 -9.63 6.73 0.82
N ALA A 285 -8.82 6.00 0.05
CA ALA A 285 -8.35 6.43 -1.26
C ALA A 285 -9.52 6.64 -2.25
N LEU A 286 -10.49 5.74 -2.24
CA LEU A 286 -11.69 5.83 -3.08
C LEU A 286 -12.60 6.99 -2.64
N LEU A 287 -12.73 7.23 -1.33
CA LEU A 287 -13.44 8.37 -0.77
C LEU A 287 -12.82 9.69 -1.21
N GLN A 288 -11.49 9.79 -1.17
CA GLN A 288 -10.79 10.98 -1.66
C GLN A 288 -11.05 11.20 -3.15
N ARG A 289 -10.91 10.16 -3.99
CA ARG A 289 -11.21 10.25 -5.43
C ARG A 289 -12.67 10.63 -5.70
N TYR A 290 -13.60 10.14 -4.89
CA TYR A 290 -15.02 10.50 -4.99
C TYR A 290 -15.24 11.99 -4.67
N GLN A 291 -14.59 12.51 -3.62
CA GLN A 291 -14.65 13.94 -3.30
C GLN A 291 -14.06 14.81 -4.41
N GLU A 292 -12.93 14.40 -4.99
CA GLU A 292 -12.33 15.07 -6.15
C GLU A 292 -13.28 15.05 -7.36
N ALA A 293 -13.93 13.91 -7.64
CA ALA A 293 -14.90 13.79 -8.73
C ALA A 293 -16.16 14.65 -8.49
N LEU A 294 -16.65 14.75 -7.26
CA LEU A 294 -17.75 15.66 -6.89
C LEU A 294 -17.37 17.12 -7.10
N MET A 295 -16.15 17.51 -6.73
CA MET A 295 -15.65 18.85 -6.98
C MET A 295 -15.57 19.13 -8.49
N ALA A 296 -15.01 18.20 -9.27
CA ALA A 296 -14.97 18.31 -10.73
C ALA A 296 -16.38 18.43 -11.34
N GLU A 297 -17.34 17.62 -10.90
CA GLU A 297 -18.73 17.73 -11.31
C GLU A 297 -19.31 19.12 -11.01
N SER A 298 -19.08 19.65 -9.81
CA SER A 298 -19.57 20.97 -9.42
C SER A 298 -18.96 22.11 -10.25
N ILE A 299 -17.68 21.99 -10.64
CA ILE A 299 -16.97 22.95 -11.50
C ILE A 299 -17.56 22.95 -12.92
N GLU A 300 -17.82 21.77 -13.48
CA GLU A 300 -18.46 21.62 -14.80
C GLU A 300 -19.91 22.12 -14.77
N GLN A 301 -20.66 21.83 -13.70
CA GLN A 301 -22.02 22.32 -13.52
C GLN A 301 -22.06 23.86 -13.47
N GLY A 302 -21.18 24.47 -12.67
CA GLY A 302 -21.05 25.91 -12.48
C GLY A 302 -20.39 26.67 -13.65
N ARG A 303 -20.04 25.98 -14.74
CA ARG A 303 -19.35 26.56 -15.92
C ARG A 303 -18.02 27.26 -15.55
N LYS A 304 -17.30 26.79 -14.52
CA LYS A 304 -16.03 27.42 -14.08
C LYS A 304 -14.76 26.73 -14.60
N GLY A 305 -14.89 25.63 -15.33
CA GLY A 305 -13.75 24.93 -15.96
C GLY A 305 -13.32 25.55 -17.30
N ASP A 306 -12.32 24.93 -17.94
CA ASP A 306 -11.83 25.34 -19.27
C ASP A 306 -12.95 25.23 -20.31
N GLN A 307 -13.35 26.37 -20.88
CA GLN A 307 -14.46 26.40 -21.84
C GLN A 307 -13.93 26.45 -23.27
N VAL A 308 -14.47 25.58 -24.13
CA VAL A 308 -14.45 25.85 -25.58
C VAL A 308 -15.32 27.07 -25.81
N ARG A 309 -14.72 28.16 -26.27
CA ARG A 309 -15.42 29.40 -26.60
C ARG A 309 -15.31 29.66 -28.09
N LEU A 310 -16.36 30.27 -28.65
CA LEU A 310 -16.30 30.78 -30.01
C LEU A 310 -15.37 31.98 -30.03
N LEU A 311 -14.22 31.84 -30.71
CA LEU A 311 -13.22 32.91 -30.85
C LEU A 311 -13.65 33.89 -31.95
N ASP A 312 -13.93 33.37 -33.14
CA ASP A 312 -14.26 34.17 -34.32
C ASP A 312 -15.55 33.63 -34.97
N PRO A 313 -16.66 34.39 -34.97
CA PRO A 313 -17.89 33.97 -35.63
C PRO A 313 -17.77 34.06 -37.15
N ALA A 314 -18.50 33.20 -37.87
CA ALA A 314 -18.55 33.24 -39.32
C ALA A 314 -19.29 34.50 -39.81
N ILE A 315 -18.59 35.34 -40.57
CA ILE A 315 -19.13 36.52 -41.25
C ILE A 315 -19.60 36.18 -42.68
N LEU A 316 -20.51 36.99 -43.23
CA LEU A 316 -20.98 36.81 -44.61
C LEU A 316 -19.83 37.03 -45.60
N SER A 317 -19.64 36.08 -46.51
CA SER A 317 -18.60 36.19 -47.51
C SER A 317 -19.05 37.07 -48.68
N THR A 318 -18.30 38.13 -48.95
CA THR A 318 -18.55 39.07 -50.06
C THR A 318 -17.87 38.65 -51.37
N ARG A 319 -17.04 37.59 -51.35
CA ARG A 319 -16.31 37.08 -52.52
C ARG A 319 -16.45 35.56 -52.61
N PRO A 320 -16.61 34.99 -53.81
CA PRO A 320 -16.68 33.54 -53.97
C PRO A 320 -15.36 32.88 -53.54
N ALA A 321 -15.44 31.94 -52.61
CA ALA A 321 -14.27 31.23 -52.09
C ALA A 321 -13.69 30.20 -53.09
N ALA A 322 -14.50 29.67 -54.00
CA ALA A 322 -14.09 28.72 -55.04
C ALA A 322 -15.08 28.69 -56.22
N PRO A 323 -14.67 28.25 -57.42
CA PRO A 323 -13.29 28.03 -57.88
C PRO A 323 -12.59 29.34 -58.30
N ASN A 324 -11.25 29.33 -58.30
CA ASN A 324 -10.44 30.48 -58.73
C ASN A 324 -10.68 30.82 -60.20
N ARG A 325 -11.57 31.76 -60.49
CA ARG A 325 -11.98 32.15 -61.85
C ARG A 325 -10.79 32.47 -62.77
N LEU A 326 -9.77 33.14 -62.23
CA LEU A 326 -8.55 33.47 -62.97
C LEU A 326 -7.78 32.23 -63.46
N ARG A 327 -7.68 31.19 -62.61
CA ARG A 327 -6.99 29.94 -62.97
C ARG A 327 -7.73 29.19 -64.06
N LEU A 328 -9.06 29.15 -64.00
CA LEU A 328 -9.89 28.52 -65.04
C LEU A 328 -9.76 29.24 -66.39
N ILE A 329 -9.76 30.58 -66.39
CA ILE A 329 -9.57 31.37 -67.60
C ILE A 329 -8.19 31.09 -68.23
N LEU A 330 -7.12 31.04 -67.43
CA LEU A 330 -5.77 30.75 -67.93
C LEU A 330 -5.66 29.35 -68.55
N ILE A 331 -6.20 28.32 -67.89
CA ILE A 331 -6.22 26.95 -68.42
C ILE A 331 -7.00 26.90 -69.74
N GLY A 332 -8.17 27.57 -69.79
CA GLY A 332 -8.99 27.64 -70.99
C GLY A 332 -8.27 28.32 -72.17
N LEU A 333 -7.56 29.42 -71.90
CA LEU A 333 -6.78 30.13 -72.92
C LEU A 333 -5.64 29.27 -73.48
N ILE A 334 -4.91 28.57 -72.61
CA ILE A 334 -3.84 27.67 -73.05
C ILE A 334 -4.41 26.52 -73.90
N LEU A 335 -5.54 25.94 -73.47
CA LEU A 335 -6.17 24.84 -74.20
C LEU A 335 -6.69 25.27 -75.57
N SER A 336 -7.29 26.45 -75.69
CA SER A 336 -7.79 26.98 -76.97
C SER A 336 -6.64 27.28 -77.94
N MET A 337 -5.54 27.86 -77.44
CA MET A 337 -4.34 28.11 -78.25
C MET A 337 -3.69 26.81 -78.72
N GLY A 338 -3.64 25.79 -77.86
CA GLY A 338 -3.15 24.45 -78.21
C GLY A 338 -4.01 23.78 -79.30
N LEU A 339 -5.34 23.85 -79.18
CA LEU A 339 -6.25 23.32 -80.19
C LEU A 339 -6.15 24.05 -81.53
N ALA A 340 -6.04 25.38 -81.51
CA ALA A 340 -5.85 26.17 -82.73
C ALA A 340 -4.53 25.83 -83.43
N GLY A 341 -3.42 25.75 -82.68
CA GLY A 341 -2.12 25.33 -83.21
C GLY A 341 -2.14 23.90 -83.75
N GLY A 342 -2.78 22.98 -83.03
CA GLY A 342 -2.95 21.59 -83.46
C GLY A 342 -3.77 21.46 -84.76
N ALA A 343 -4.82 22.27 -84.93
CA ALA A 343 -5.62 22.27 -86.15
C ALA A 343 -4.82 22.77 -87.36
N VAL A 344 -4.04 23.84 -87.20
CA VAL A 344 -3.16 24.35 -88.26
C VAL A 344 -2.09 23.30 -88.62
N TRP A 345 -1.45 22.69 -87.62
CA TRP A 345 -0.47 21.63 -87.84
C TRP A 345 -1.06 20.43 -88.58
N LEU A 346 -2.29 20.02 -88.25
CA LEU A 346 -2.97 18.90 -88.90
C LEU A 346 -3.32 19.22 -90.38
N ILE A 347 -3.70 20.46 -90.66
CA ILE A 347 -3.96 20.93 -92.04
C ILE A 347 -2.65 20.92 -92.85
N GLU A 348 -1.56 21.43 -92.28
CA GLU A 348 -0.25 21.48 -92.93
C GLU A 348 0.32 20.07 -93.15
N HIS A 349 0.22 19.19 -92.17
CA HIS A 349 0.73 17.81 -92.29
C HIS A 349 -0.02 16.98 -93.33
N ARG A 350 -1.24 17.37 -93.70
CA ARG A 350 -1.99 16.77 -94.81
C ARG A 350 -1.66 17.38 -96.16
N ASP A 351 -0.91 18.48 -96.22
CA ASP A 351 -0.43 19.01 -97.49
C ASP A 351 0.71 18.12 -98.01
N THR A 352 0.48 17.49 -99.15
CA THR A 352 1.43 16.57 -99.79
C THR A 352 2.23 17.26 -100.91
N ALA A 353 2.15 18.58 -101.02
CA ALA A 353 2.88 19.33 -102.03
C ALA A 353 4.33 19.61 -101.62
N PHE A 354 5.27 19.38 -102.54
CA PHE A 354 6.67 19.76 -102.37
C PHE A 354 6.82 21.28 -102.53
N HIS A 355 7.20 21.96 -101.45
CA HIS A 355 7.23 23.43 -101.43
C HIS A 355 8.60 24.02 -101.74
N THR A 356 9.66 23.21 -101.62
CA THR A 356 11.03 23.65 -101.87
C THR A 356 11.77 22.73 -102.83
N LEU A 357 12.70 23.30 -103.60
CA LEU A 357 13.54 22.55 -104.55
C LEU A 357 14.40 21.49 -103.83
N THR A 358 14.78 21.76 -102.57
CA THR A 358 15.53 20.85 -101.71
C THR A 358 14.72 19.60 -101.36
N GLU A 359 13.43 19.76 -101.06
CA GLU A 359 12.51 18.66 -100.73
C GLU A 359 12.26 17.75 -101.92
N LEU A 360 12.05 18.34 -103.11
CA LEU A 360 11.88 17.60 -104.37
C LEU A 360 13.15 16.81 -104.75
N ARG A 361 14.34 17.41 -104.56
CA ARG A 361 15.64 16.76 -104.82
C ARG A 361 15.96 15.66 -103.80
N ALA A 362 15.49 15.77 -102.56
CA ALA A 362 15.63 14.73 -101.56
C ALA A 362 14.72 13.52 -101.83
N PHE A 363 13.52 13.77 -102.36
CA PHE A 363 12.55 12.71 -102.69
C PHE A 363 12.86 11.99 -104.01
N THR A 364 13.44 12.69 -104.98
CA THR A 364 13.70 12.15 -106.32
C THR A 364 15.18 12.14 -106.67
N LYS A 365 15.67 11.03 -107.28
CA LYS A 365 17.06 10.89 -107.74
C LYS A 365 17.35 11.60 -109.08
N VAL A 366 16.43 12.43 -109.57
CA VAL A 366 16.50 13.04 -110.91
C VAL A 366 17.03 14.48 -110.77
N PRO A 367 18.00 14.93 -111.61
CA PRO A 367 18.49 16.29 -111.56
C PRO A 367 17.41 17.28 -112.00
N VAL A 368 17.18 18.33 -111.20
CA VAL A 368 16.24 19.40 -111.52
C VAL A 368 16.89 20.33 -112.56
N LEU A 369 16.37 20.29 -113.80
CA LEU A 369 16.96 20.98 -114.96
C LEU A 369 16.58 22.47 -115.05
N ALA A 370 15.40 22.85 -114.57
CA ALA A 370 14.95 24.25 -114.56
C ALA A 370 13.89 24.46 -113.48
N SER A 371 13.92 25.62 -112.81
CA SER A 371 12.85 26.05 -111.90
C SER A 371 12.05 27.17 -112.57
N ILE A 372 10.73 26.97 -112.71
CA ILE A 372 9.84 28.04 -113.16
C ILE A 372 9.60 28.97 -111.96
N PRO A 373 10.02 30.25 -112.02
CA PRO A 373 9.74 31.17 -110.94
C PRO A 373 8.23 31.33 -110.78
N ARG A 374 7.74 31.21 -109.54
CA ARG A 374 6.31 31.38 -109.23
C ARG A 374 5.89 32.79 -109.63
N ILE A 375 5.03 32.88 -110.64
CA ILE A 375 4.39 34.14 -111.03
C ILE A 375 3.22 34.35 -110.07
N ALA A 376 3.28 35.38 -109.23
CA ALA A 376 2.25 35.68 -108.26
C ALA A 376 0.99 36.24 -108.95
N THR A 377 0.04 35.37 -109.29
CA THR A 377 -1.26 35.77 -109.83
C THR A 377 -2.16 36.29 -108.70
N LYS A 378 -2.93 37.37 -108.91
CA LYS A 378 -3.85 37.95 -107.90
C LYS A 378 -4.84 36.91 -107.31
N THR A 379 -5.14 35.84 -108.02
CA THR A 379 -5.98 34.71 -107.58
C THR A 379 -5.29 33.75 -106.59
N ASN A 380 -3.96 33.70 -106.55
CA ASN A 380 -3.22 32.86 -105.60
C ASN A 380 -3.06 33.54 -104.23
N THR A 381 -2.86 34.86 -104.22
CA THR A 381 -2.82 35.66 -102.98
C THR A 381 -4.16 35.66 -102.23
N SER A 382 -5.30 35.59 -102.95
CA SER A 382 -6.62 35.50 -102.31
C SER A 382 -6.86 34.14 -101.66
N ARG A 383 -6.33 33.05 -102.23
CA ARG A 383 -6.45 31.69 -101.69
C ARG A 383 -5.65 31.54 -100.39
N GLN A 384 -4.42 32.06 -100.36
CA GLN A 384 -3.58 32.06 -99.15
C GLN A 384 -4.14 32.97 -98.06
N ARG A 385 -4.66 34.15 -98.41
CA ARG A 385 -5.40 35.00 -97.46
C ARG A 385 -6.67 34.33 -96.96
N ARG A 386 -7.42 33.62 -97.82
CA ARG A 386 -8.64 32.91 -97.41
C ARG A 386 -8.33 31.75 -96.48
N GLN A 387 -7.25 31.00 -96.70
CA GLN A 387 -6.79 29.96 -95.77
C GLN A 387 -6.34 30.55 -94.42
N PHE A 388 -5.62 31.67 -94.44
CA PHE A 388 -5.27 32.40 -93.22
C PHE A 388 -6.53 32.89 -92.47
N TRP A 389 -7.48 33.51 -93.18
CA TRP A 389 -8.74 33.97 -92.61
C TRP A 389 -9.62 32.83 -92.08
N LEU A 390 -9.64 31.68 -92.75
CA LEU A 390 -10.33 30.48 -92.28
C LEU A 390 -9.67 29.92 -91.02
N GLY A 391 -8.34 29.91 -90.95
CA GLY A 391 -7.61 29.52 -89.74
C GLY A 391 -7.88 30.46 -88.57
N THR A 392 -7.86 31.77 -88.79
CA THR A 392 -8.20 32.75 -87.75
C THR A 392 -9.67 32.66 -87.33
N ALA A 393 -10.59 32.40 -88.28
CA ALA A 393 -12.01 32.23 -87.97
C ALA A 393 -12.26 30.95 -87.15
N ALA A 394 -11.59 29.84 -87.47
CA ALA A 394 -11.67 28.61 -86.70
C ALA A 394 -11.10 28.78 -85.28
N ALA A 395 -9.99 29.52 -85.13
CA ALA A 395 -9.42 29.85 -83.82
C ALA A 395 -10.36 30.73 -82.97
N LEU A 396 -10.97 31.76 -83.58
CA LEU A 396 -11.96 32.61 -82.90
C LEU A 396 -13.22 31.84 -82.52
N MET A 397 -13.69 30.92 -83.38
CA MET A 397 -14.85 30.08 -83.08
C MET A 397 -14.55 29.09 -81.94
N GLY A 398 -13.37 28.47 -81.94
CA GLY A 398 -12.92 27.61 -80.84
C GLY A 398 -12.80 28.36 -79.52
N LEU A 399 -12.27 29.59 -79.54
CA LEU A 399 -12.20 30.45 -78.38
C LEU A 399 -13.59 30.86 -77.88
N ALA A 400 -14.52 31.20 -78.78
CA ALA A 400 -15.89 31.55 -78.42
C ALA A 400 -16.65 30.38 -77.79
N ILE A 401 -16.53 29.17 -78.36
CA ILE A 401 -17.12 27.95 -77.79
C ILE A 401 -16.55 27.70 -76.40
N LEU A 402 -15.23 27.80 -76.24
CA LEU A 402 -14.57 27.51 -74.97
C LEU A 402 -14.91 28.56 -73.89
N VAL A 403 -14.99 29.85 -74.25
CA VAL A 403 -15.44 30.90 -73.32
C VAL A 403 -16.91 30.70 -72.96
N GLY A 404 -17.77 30.36 -73.93
CA GLY A 404 -19.18 30.04 -73.70
C GLY A 404 -19.37 28.84 -72.77
N THR A 405 -18.67 27.72 -73.02
CA THR A 405 -18.69 26.55 -72.15
C THR A 405 -18.11 26.88 -70.78
N THR A 406 -17.04 27.67 -70.70
CA THR A 406 -16.45 28.08 -69.40
C THR A 406 -17.44 28.94 -68.61
N HIS A 407 -18.15 29.87 -69.25
CA HIS A 407 -19.13 30.72 -68.57
C HIS A 407 -20.34 29.92 -68.08
N TYR A 408 -20.86 29.03 -68.94
CA TYR A 408 -21.97 28.14 -68.59
C TYR A 408 -21.61 27.17 -67.46
N VAL A 409 -20.45 26.52 -67.55
CA VAL A 409 -19.96 25.60 -66.51
C VAL A 409 -19.58 26.34 -65.23
N ALA A 410 -19.09 27.59 -65.31
CA ALA A 410 -18.82 28.42 -64.12
C ALA A 410 -20.09 28.91 -63.40
N GLN A 411 -21.25 28.93 -64.07
CA GLN A 411 -22.54 29.16 -63.42
C GLN A 411 -23.07 27.89 -62.72
N GLY A 412 -22.70 26.69 -63.19
CA GLY A 412 -23.04 25.38 -62.61
C GLY A 412 -22.08 24.92 -61.50
N ASN A 413 -22.04 25.67 -60.39
CA ASN A 413 -20.92 25.74 -59.46
C ASN A 413 -20.79 24.61 -58.39
N GLU A 414 -21.13 23.35 -58.69
CA GLU A 414 -20.92 22.22 -57.74
C GLU A 414 -20.00 21.12 -58.25
N GLN A 415 -20.09 20.76 -59.53
CA GLN A 415 -19.33 19.63 -60.08
C GLN A 415 -17.83 19.95 -60.26
N LEU A 416 -17.49 21.20 -60.60
CA LEU A 416 -16.10 21.61 -60.75
C LEU A 416 -15.33 21.65 -59.42
N VAL A 417 -15.98 22.01 -58.32
CA VAL A 417 -15.33 22.05 -56.99
C VAL A 417 -14.98 20.63 -56.55
N TRP A 418 -15.90 19.66 -56.73
CA TRP A 418 -15.62 18.26 -56.41
C TRP A 418 -14.51 17.65 -57.31
N MET A 419 -14.50 18.00 -58.60
CA MET A 419 -13.54 17.46 -59.57
C MET A 419 -12.13 18.07 -59.46
N ILE A 420 -12.00 19.34 -59.06
CA ILE A 420 -10.70 20.02 -58.93
C ILE A 420 -10.10 19.81 -57.52
N GLU A 421 -10.93 19.65 -56.50
CA GLU A 421 -10.48 19.56 -55.09
C GLU A 421 -10.37 18.12 -54.56
N GLY A 422 -10.75 17.12 -55.38
CA GLY A 422 -10.71 15.68 -55.07
C GLY A 422 -9.33 15.06 -54.80
N LYS A 423 -8.34 15.83 -54.35
CA LYS A 423 -6.99 15.34 -53.99
C LYS A 423 -6.38 15.93 -52.73
N ARG A 424 -7.17 16.56 -51.85
CA ARG A 424 -6.71 16.91 -50.50
C ARG A 424 -7.72 16.44 -49.46
N SER A 425 -7.72 15.13 -49.22
CA SER A 425 -8.23 14.50 -48.00
C SER A 425 -7.21 14.68 -46.88
#